data_AF-A0A1B0EXU6-F1
#
_entry.id   AF-A0A1B0EXU6-F1
#
_cell.length_a   1.000
_cell.length_b   1.000
_cell.length_c   1.000
_cell.angle_alpha   90.00
_cell.angle_beta   90.00
_cell.angle_gamma   90.00
#
_symmetry.space_group_name_H-M   'P 1'
#
loop_
_entity.id
_entity.type
_entity.pdbx_description
1 polymer ?
#
loop_
_entity_poly.entity_id
_entity_poly.type
_entity_poly.pdbx_seq_one_letter_code
_entity_poly.pdbx_strand_id
1 'polypeptide(L)'
;MPPNAVFAGTDSDSSPIYVGRTFHDGDQLPAKVIPSKQAAYVSHNGNEIVKHHVEVLVGTGFTWIHSGNGHVPPNAVRAGQTVHGQPLYVGRTHHEGSLTPGKIHPSHGCLYFPYGGAEQSSLQYEVLCGQPASRWVPTAAHAGVPPDAVVAGHDSDGSPIYVGRAFHEGDQLPAKVIPSKQIAYVSHNGQEIPKHHFEVFCHSSVSWVSSGHGSVPPNAVRAGNTSTGEPLYVGRTFYQGSLTPGKIHPSHGSLYIPYGGAEIPFKNYEVLIEN
;
A
#
# COMPACT_ATOMS: atom_id res chain seq x y z
N MET A 1 23.18 -0.24 -7.69
CA MET A 1 21.92 -0.45 -6.94
C MET A 1 20.84 -0.89 -7.91
N PRO A 2 20.03 -1.89 -7.57
CA PRO A 2 18.90 -2.29 -8.41
C PRO A 2 17.79 -1.22 -8.41
N PRO A 3 16.99 -1.11 -9.49
CA PRO A 3 15.77 -0.30 -9.49
C PRO A 3 14.81 -0.69 -8.37
N ASN A 4 14.03 0.27 -7.87
CA ASN A 4 13.04 0.07 -6.80
C ASN A 4 13.61 -0.47 -5.48
N ALA A 5 14.89 -0.22 -5.18
CA ALA A 5 15.46 -0.55 -3.88
C ALA A 5 14.72 0.18 -2.75
N VAL A 6 14.39 -0.55 -1.67
CA VAL A 6 13.62 -0.01 -0.55
C VAL A 6 14.49 0.94 0.27
N PHE A 7 14.12 2.21 0.26
CA PHE A 7 14.79 3.28 1.01
C PHE A 7 14.54 3.12 2.51
N ALA A 8 15.61 3.11 3.29
CA ALA A 8 15.56 2.95 4.73
C ALA A 8 15.65 4.29 5.47
N GLY A 9 16.45 5.22 4.94
CA GLY A 9 16.72 6.51 5.56
C GLY A 9 18.02 7.12 5.02
N THR A 10 18.60 8.05 5.76
CA THR A 10 19.85 8.74 5.39
C THR A 10 20.90 8.57 6.48
N ASP A 11 22.16 8.44 6.07
CA ASP A 11 23.30 8.45 6.98
C ASP A 11 23.60 9.88 7.46
N SER A 12 24.47 10.03 8.44
CA SER A 12 24.84 11.36 8.99
C SER A 12 25.49 12.29 7.96
N ASP A 13 26.09 11.74 6.91
CA ASP A 13 26.63 12.46 5.76
C ASP A 13 25.60 12.71 4.63
N SER A 14 24.31 12.48 4.91
CA SER A 14 23.18 12.53 3.96
C SER A 14 23.19 11.47 2.86
N SER A 15 24.11 10.50 2.89
CA SER A 15 24.08 9.38 1.94
C SER A 15 22.79 8.57 2.11
N PRO A 16 22.13 8.18 1.00
CA PRO A 16 20.94 7.34 1.09
C PRO A 16 21.29 5.93 1.57
N ILE A 17 20.48 5.41 2.49
CA ILE A 17 20.57 4.06 3.04
C ILE A 17 19.41 3.22 2.49
N TYR A 18 19.70 1.98 2.11
CA TYR A 18 18.72 1.01 1.63
C TYR A 18 18.70 -0.25 2.48
N VAL A 19 17.57 -0.94 2.44
CA VAL A 19 17.36 -2.21 3.13
C VAL A 19 18.02 -3.33 2.33
N GLY A 20 18.84 -4.13 3.00
CA GLY A 20 19.33 -5.39 2.45
C GLY A 20 19.36 -6.50 3.49
N ARG A 21 19.97 -7.62 3.11
CA ARG A 21 20.33 -8.71 4.03
C ARG A 21 21.58 -9.43 3.54
N THR A 22 22.29 -10.07 4.46
CA THR A 22 23.48 -10.88 4.14
C THR A 22 23.77 -11.90 5.23
N PHE A 23 24.60 -12.88 4.91
CA PHE A 23 25.02 -13.90 5.87
C PHE A 23 26.28 -13.49 6.62
N HIS A 24 26.33 -13.78 7.92
CA HIS A 24 27.52 -13.68 8.75
C HIS A 24 27.44 -14.71 9.87
N ASP A 25 28.49 -15.52 10.02
CA ASP A 25 28.64 -16.52 11.09
C ASP A 25 27.44 -17.46 11.29
N GLY A 26 26.76 -17.82 10.19
CA GLY A 26 25.60 -18.71 10.20
C GLY A 26 24.26 -18.00 10.35
N ASP A 27 24.25 -16.73 10.76
CA ASP A 27 23.07 -15.88 10.79
C ASP A 27 22.80 -15.27 9.42
N GLN A 28 21.52 -15.10 9.09
CA GLN A 28 21.09 -14.19 8.03
C GLN A 28 20.61 -12.89 8.68
N LEU A 29 21.25 -11.77 8.36
CA LEU A 29 21.05 -10.51 9.08
C LEU A 29 20.50 -9.43 8.15
N PRO A 30 19.50 -8.63 8.60
CA PRO A 30 19.16 -7.36 7.98
C PRO A 30 20.37 -6.43 7.90
N ALA A 31 20.53 -5.74 6.78
CA ALA A 31 21.72 -4.96 6.45
C ALA A 31 21.39 -3.50 6.09
N LYS A 32 22.24 -2.59 6.57
CA LYS A 32 22.32 -1.17 6.19
C LYS A 32 23.15 -1.07 4.91
N VAL A 33 22.55 -0.79 3.76
CA VAL A 33 23.28 -0.70 2.47
C VAL A 33 23.51 0.76 2.09
N ILE A 34 24.77 1.17 1.93
CA ILE A 34 25.13 2.55 1.54
C ILE A 34 25.88 2.51 0.20
N PRO A 35 25.22 2.88 -0.92
CA PRO A 35 25.80 2.74 -2.25
C PRO A 35 27.05 3.59 -2.46
N SER A 36 27.08 4.81 -1.92
CA SER A 36 28.23 5.73 -2.01
C SER A 36 29.48 5.16 -1.34
N LYS A 37 29.32 4.30 -0.32
CA LYS A 37 30.40 3.62 0.40
C LYS A 37 30.73 2.24 -0.19
N GLN A 38 30.01 1.80 -1.23
CA GLN A 38 30.13 0.48 -1.84
C GLN A 38 30.14 -0.67 -0.82
N ALA A 39 29.36 -0.51 0.24
CA ALA A 39 29.35 -1.42 1.38
C ALA A 39 27.94 -1.56 1.97
N ALA A 40 27.74 -2.70 2.62
CA ALA A 40 26.66 -2.93 3.55
C ALA A 40 27.23 -3.18 4.95
N TYR A 41 26.42 -2.93 5.97
CA TYR A 41 26.80 -3.08 7.35
C TYR A 41 25.74 -3.91 8.09
N VAL A 42 26.18 -4.83 8.92
CA VAL A 42 25.32 -5.61 9.81
C VAL A 42 25.83 -5.52 11.23
N SER A 43 24.93 -5.55 12.20
CA SER A 43 25.30 -5.64 13.61
C SER A 43 25.47 -7.10 14.00
N HIS A 44 26.56 -7.45 14.65
CA HIS A 44 26.78 -8.80 15.17
C HIS A 44 27.75 -8.77 16.36
N ASN A 45 27.36 -9.42 17.46
CA ASN A 45 28.17 -9.58 18.67
C ASN A 45 28.87 -8.29 19.14
N GLY A 46 28.13 -7.18 19.27
CA GLY A 46 28.68 -5.91 19.74
C GLY A 46 29.38 -5.05 18.67
N ASN A 47 29.55 -5.55 17.44
CA ASN A 47 30.32 -4.89 16.39
C ASN A 47 29.48 -4.53 15.16
N GLU A 48 29.90 -3.48 14.46
CA GLU A 48 29.48 -3.20 13.08
C GLU A 48 30.40 -3.97 12.13
N ILE A 49 29.81 -4.83 11.30
CA ILE A 49 30.54 -5.69 10.37
C ILE A 49 30.30 -5.21 8.94
N VAL A 50 31.39 -4.91 8.23
CA VAL A 50 31.37 -4.50 6.82
C VAL A 50 31.17 -5.71 5.91
N LYS A 51 30.30 -5.57 4.91
CA LYS A 51 29.93 -6.62 3.96
C LYS A 51 29.90 -6.05 2.54
N HIS A 52 30.52 -6.74 1.60
CA HIS A 52 30.53 -6.36 0.18
C HIS A 52 29.55 -7.18 -0.67
N HIS A 53 29.06 -8.31 -0.13
CA HIS A 53 28.03 -9.13 -0.74
C HIS A 53 26.73 -8.99 0.07
N VAL A 54 25.69 -8.49 -0.58
CA VAL A 54 24.40 -8.20 0.05
C VAL A 54 23.28 -8.43 -0.95
N GLU A 55 22.16 -8.97 -0.48
CA GLU A 55 20.90 -8.95 -1.21
C GLU A 55 20.18 -7.64 -0.86
N VAL A 56 19.77 -6.87 -1.86
CA VAL A 56 19.03 -5.61 -1.64
C VAL A 56 17.54 -5.89 -1.78
N LEU A 57 16.74 -5.42 -0.82
CA LEU A 57 15.29 -5.50 -0.91
C LEU A 57 14.78 -4.52 -1.96
N VAL A 58 13.98 -5.02 -2.91
CA VAL A 58 13.34 -4.22 -3.97
C VAL A 58 11.83 -4.40 -3.94
N GLY A 59 11.09 -3.36 -4.32
CA GLY A 59 9.63 -3.41 -4.47
C GLY A 59 8.91 -2.17 -3.93
N THR A 60 7.58 -2.20 -4.00
CA THR A 60 6.66 -1.18 -3.46
C THR A 60 5.73 -1.80 -2.43
N GLY A 61 4.85 -1.00 -1.81
CA GLY A 61 3.89 -1.50 -0.81
C GLY A 61 4.52 -1.78 0.54
N PHE A 62 5.54 -1.02 0.92
CA PHE A 62 6.12 -1.07 2.26
C PHE A 62 5.82 0.21 3.03
N THR A 63 5.56 0.08 4.32
CA THR A 63 5.38 1.21 5.23
C THR A 63 6.18 1.00 6.52
N TRP A 64 6.50 2.09 7.20
CA TRP A 64 7.23 2.10 8.47
C TRP A 64 6.25 2.36 9.60
N ILE A 65 6.15 1.42 10.55
CA ILE A 65 5.19 1.49 11.66
C ILE A 65 5.95 1.66 12.98
N HIS A 66 5.64 2.70 13.74
CA HIS A 66 6.20 2.90 15.09
C HIS A 66 5.90 1.71 16.00
N SER A 67 6.93 1.23 16.69
CA SER A 67 6.89 0.11 17.63
C SER A 67 8.02 0.24 18.66
N GLY A 68 8.17 -0.77 19.51
CA GLY A 68 9.25 -0.81 20.50
C GLY A 68 9.25 -2.06 21.36
N ASN A 69 10.26 -2.19 22.21
CA ASN A 69 10.37 -3.23 23.25
C ASN A 69 10.16 -4.67 22.74
N GLY A 70 10.66 -4.97 21.53
CA GLY A 70 10.53 -6.28 20.88
C GLY A 70 9.22 -6.52 20.15
N HIS A 71 8.25 -5.60 20.23
CA HIS A 71 6.99 -5.71 19.50
C HIS A 71 7.21 -5.60 17.99
N VAL A 72 6.62 -6.53 17.25
CA VAL A 72 6.66 -6.62 15.79
C VAL A 72 5.22 -6.69 15.28
N PRO A 73 4.74 -5.68 14.52
CA PRO A 73 3.39 -5.68 13.96
C PRO A 73 3.15 -6.84 12.96
N PRO A 74 1.88 -7.16 12.66
CA PRO A 74 1.53 -8.03 11.54
C PRO A 74 2.15 -7.53 10.22
N ASN A 75 2.48 -8.46 9.32
CA ASN A 75 3.11 -8.21 8.01
C ASN A 75 4.52 -7.57 8.06
N ALA A 76 5.18 -7.59 9.22
CA ALA A 76 6.57 -7.15 9.31
C ALA A 76 7.48 -7.94 8.36
N VAL A 77 8.39 -7.24 7.70
CA VAL A 77 9.35 -7.83 6.77
C VAL A 77 10.40 -8.59 7.56
N ARG A 78 10.27 -9.92 7.57
CA ARG A 78 11.32 -10.83 8.05
C ARG A 78 12.45 -10.87 7.01
N ALA A 79 13.58 -10.25 7.33
CA ALA A 79 14.75 -10.19 6.46
C ALA A 79 15.94 -11.03 6.96
N GLY A 80 15.75 -11.75 8.07
CA GLY A 80 16.80 -12.59 8.61
C GLY A 80 16.30 -13.65 9.59
N GLN A 81 17.25 -14.43 10.07
CA GLN A 81 17.09 -15.38 11.15
C GLN A 81 18.44 -15.66 11.81
N THR A 82 18.44 -15.94 13.11
CA THR A 82 19.63 -16.46 13.79
C THR A 82 19.89 -17.91 13.36
N VAL A 83 21.08 -18.42 13.64
CA VAL A 83 21.48 -19.82 13.45
C VAL A 83 20.58 -20.80 14.21
N HIS A 84 19.96 -20.34 15.30
CA HIS A 84 18.98 -21.09 16.08
C HIS A 84 17.53 -20.96 15.54
N GLY A 85 17.34 -20.28 14.41
CA GLY A 85 16.06 -20.13 13.72
C GLY A 85 15.15 -19.03 14.25
N GLN A 86 15.62 -18.16 15.16
CA GLN A 86 14.80 -17.04 15.64
C GLN A 86 14.65 -15.99 14.52
N PRO A 87 13.43 -15.53 14.21
CA PRO A 87 13.21 -14.58 13.12
C PRO A 87 13.75 -13.20 13.46
N LEU A 88 14.37 -12.54 12.48
CA LEU A 88 14.83 -11.17 12.56
C LEU A 88 14.09 -10.30 11.54
N TYR A 89 13.69 -9.12 11.98
CA TYR A 89 12.89 -8.19 11.19
C TYR A 89 13.65 -6.91 10.88
N VAL A 90 13.26 -6.22 9.82
CA VAL A 90 13.83 -4.92 9.48
C VAL A 90 13.19 -3.84 10.36
N GLY A 91 14.02 -3.14 11.11
CA GLY A 91 13.63 -1.91 11.80
C GLY A 91 14.55 -0.77 11.47
N ARG A 92 14.15 0.46 11.82
CA ARG A 92 15.01 1.64 11.75
C ARG A 92 14.79 2.56 12.94
N THR A 93 15.77 3.42 13.22
CA THR A 93 15.68 4.41 14.29
C THR A 93 16.52 5.65 13.96
N HIS A 94 16.23 6.75 14.64
CA HIS A 94 17.07 7.95 14.59
C HIS A 94 18.23 7.81 15.57
N HIS A 95 19.46 8.02 15.09
CA HIS A 95 20.66 8.01 15.91
C HIS A 95 21.70 8.97 15.32
N GLU A 96 22.16 9.94 16.12
CA GLU A 96 23.23 10.88 15.75
C GLU A 96 23.10 11.51 14.35
N GLY A 97 21.88 11.98 14.01
CA GLY A 97 21.61 12.60 12.72
C GLY A 97 21.41 11.63 11.55
N SER A 98 21.54 10.31 11.77
CA SER A 98 21.16 9.28 10.83
C SER A 98 19.77 8.72 11.13
N LEU A 99 19.01 8.41 10.08
CA LEU A 99 17.87 7.49 10.14
C LEU A 99 18.36 6.14 9.60
N THR A 100 18.71 5.21 10.50
CA THR A 100 19.48 4.01 10.16
C THR A 100 18.69 2.72 10.41
N PRO A 101 18.73 1.75 9.48
CA PRO A 101 18.11 0.44 9.65
C PRO A 101 19.00 -0.53 10.45
N GLY A 102 18.38 -1.60 10.92
CA GLY A 102 19.04 -2.69 11.62
C GLY A 102 18.14 -3.91 11.79
N LYS A 103 18.56 -4.82 12.67
CA LYS A 103 17.84 -6.06 13.01
C LYS A 103 17.00 -5.88 14.27
N ILE A 104 15.69 -6.06 14.17
CA ILE A 104 14.85 -6.24 15.34
C ILE A 104 14.99 -7.69 15.79
N HIS A 105 15.33 -7.87 17.06
CA HIS A 105 15.44 -9.17 17.70
C HIS A 105 14.33 -9.29 18.75
N PRO A 106 13.16 -9.89 18.43
CA PRO A 106 11.98 -9.82 19.29
C PRO A 106 12.23 -10.34 20.71
N SER A 107 12.97 -11.44 20.84
CA SER A 107 13.30 -12.03 22.15
C SER A 107 14.30 -11.22 22.97
N HIS A 108 15.06 -10.31 22.35
CA HIS A 108 15.96 -9.39 23.07
C HIS A 108 15.25 -8.07 23.38
N GLY A 109 14.08 -7.81 22.81
CA GLY A 109 13.30 -6.61 23.10
C GLY A 109 13.77 -5.35 22.37
N CYS A 110 14.67 -5.43 21.39
CA CYS A 110 15.27 -4.23 20.79
C CYS A 110 15.57 -4.33 19.29
N LEU A 111 15.79 -3.17 18.69
CA LEU A 111 16.46 -3.00 17.41
C LEU A 111 17.97 -2.88 17.65
N TYR A 112 18.77 -3.73 17.01
CA TYR A 112 20.22 -3.55 16.89
C TYR A 112 20.56 -2.94 15.54
N PHE A 113 21.42 -1.93 15.49
CA PHE A 113 21.82 -1.26 14.25
C PHE A 113 23.32 -0.93 14.22
N PRO A 114 23.97 -1.02 13.05
CA PRO A 114 25.40 -0.76 12.92
C PRO A 114 25.65 0.75 12.82
N TYR A 115 26.50 1.26 13.70
CA TYR A 115 26.91 2.66 13.67
C TYR A 115 28.26 2.88 14.35
N GLY A 116 29.17 3.59 13.67
CA GLY A 116 30.45 4.03 14.25
C GLY A 116 31.39 2.87 14.62
N GLY A 117 31.35 1.74 13.91
CA GLY A 117 32.14 0.56 14.24
C GLY A 117 31.53 -0.37 15.29
N ALA A 118 30.40 0.00 15.90
CA ALA A 118 29.75 -0.79 16.96
C ALA A 118 28.32 -1.22 16.62
N GLU A 119 27.85 -2.26 17.31
CA GLU A 119 26.43 -2.60 17.38
C GLU A 119 25.77 -1.72 18.45
N GLN A 120 24.92 -0.81 18.00
CA GLN A 120 24.08 0.00 18.87
C GLN A 120 22.73 -0.68 19.07
N SER A 121 21.98 -0.26 20.10
CA SER A 121 20.63 -0.75 20.34
C SER A 121 19.63 0.38 20.63
N SER A 122 18.37 0.17 20.26
CA SER A 122 17.26 1.06 20.60
C SER A 122 16.01 0.27 20.96
N LEU A 123 15.28 0.75 21.96
CA LEU A 123 13.97 0.24 22.37
C LEU A 123 12.81 0.92 21.61
N GLN A 124 13.08 2.04 20.94
CA GLN A 124 12.10 2.78 20.13
C GLN A 124 12.54 2.78 18.67
N TYR A 125 11.70 2.25 17.81
CA TYR A 125 12.02 2.05 16.41
C TYR A 125 10.76 2.04 15.55
N GLU A 126 10.95 2.15 14.24
CA GLU A 126 9.91 1.80 13.26
C GLU A 126 10.20 0.41 12.69
N VAL A 127 9.16 -0.36 12.39
CA VAL A 127 9.24 -1.68 11.76
C VAL A 127 8.82 -1.55 10.31
N LEU A 128 9.63 -2.07 9.38
CA LEU A 128 9.23 -2.17 7.99
C LEU A 128 8.17 -3.26 7.85
N CYS A 129 6.99 -2.89 7.39
CA CYS A 129 5.88 -3.80 7.17
C CYS A 129 5.46 -3.78 5.70
N GLY A 130 5.15 -4.95 5.15
CA GLY A 130 4.44 -5.02 3.88
C GLY A 130 3.00 -4.58 4.10
N GLN A 131 2.50 -3.65 3.29
CA GLN A 131 1.07 -3.43 3.20
C GLN A 131 0.44 -4.68 2.56
N PRO A 132 -0.73 -5.14 3.02
CA PRO A 132 -1.52 -6.07 2.24
C PRO A 132 -1.73 -5.45 0.86
N ALA A 133 -1.25 -6.13 -0.18
CA ALA A 133 -1.49 -5.70 -1.55
C ALA A 133 -3.00 -5.47 -1.72
N SER A 134 -3.38 -4.37 -2.35
CA SER A 134 -4.78 -4.17 -2.69
C SER A 134 -5.26 -5.33 -3.55
N ARG A 135 -6.45 -5.84 -3.21
CA ARG A 135 -7.02 -7.00 -3.88
C ARG A 135 -8.37 -6.64 -4.48
N TRP A 136 -8.54 -7.08 -5.71
CA TRP A 136 -9.84 -7.15 -6.36
C TRP A 136 -10.35 -8.57 -6.15
N VAL A 137 -11.41 -8.73 -5.34
CA VAL A 137 -11.97 -10.04 -5.03
C VAL A 137 -13.20 -10.28 -5.89
N PRO A 138 -13.19 -11.29 -6.78
CA PRO A 138 -14.36 -11.69 -7.53
C PRO A 138 -15.48 -12.08 -6.57
N THR A 139 -16.67 -11.55 -6.82
CA THR A 139 -17.86 -11.82 -6.03
C THR A 139 -19.10 -11.82 -6.90
N ALA A 140 -20.21 -12.24 -6.31
CA ALA A 140 -21.52 -12.22 -6.93
C ALA A 140 -22.47 -11.38 -6.08
N ALA A 141 -23.51 -10.85 -6.72
CA ALA A 141 -24.59 -10.08 -6.11
C ALA A 141 -25.14 -10.67 -4.79
N HIS A 142 -25.24 -11.99 -4.69
CA HIS A 142 -25.82 -12.70 -3.55
C HIS A 142 -24.77 -13.14 -2.51
N ALA A 143 -23.49 -12.89 -2.74
CA ALA A 143 -22.42 -13.26 -1.83
C ALA A 143 -22.22 -12.19 -0.75
N GLY A 144 -21.61 -12.58 0.37
CA GLY A 144 -21.25 -11.67 1.45
C GLY A 144 -20.17 -10.66 1.03
N VAL A 145 -20.08 -9.56 1.79
CA VAL A 145 -19.01 -8.57 1.62
C VAL A 145 -17.70 -9.18 2.10
N PRO A 146 -16.63 -9.20 1.29
CA PRO A 146 -15.35 -9.72 1.72
C PRO A 146 -14.76 -8.87 2.86
N PRO A 147 -13.88 -9.42 3.72
CA PRO A 147 -13.14 -8.63 4.69
C PRO A 147 -12.40 -7.47 4.01
N ASP A 148 -12.13 -6.39 4.73
CA ASP A 148 -11.38 -5.22 4.25
C ASP A 148 -11.97 -4.52 3.02
N ALA A 149 -13.22 -4.81 2.64
CA ALA A 149 -13.88 -4.14 1.52
C ALA A 149 -13.98 -2.64 1.78
N VAL A 150 -13.54 -1.84 0.82
CA VAL A 150 -13.52 -0.38 0.95
C VAL A 150 -14.93 0.19 0.79
N VAL A 151 -15.43 0.83 1.84
CA VAL A 151 -16.69 1.58 1.81
C VAL A 151 -16.48 2.87 1.02
N ALA A 152 -17.25 3.04 -0.05
CA ALA A 152 -17.24 4.23 -0.88
C ALA A 152 -18.13 5.35 -0.33
N GLY A 153 -19.23 4.98 0.35
CA GLY A 153 -20.19 5.92 0.90
C GLY A 153 -21.51 5.21 1.21
N HIS A 154 -22.63 5.87 0.95
CA HIS A 154 -23.97 5.37 1.24
C HIS A 154 -24.95 5.73 0.12
N ASP A 155 -25.94 4.86 -0.11
CA ASP A 155 -27.03 5.11 -1.05
C ASP A 155 -28.10 6.02 -0.42
N SER A 156 -29.07 6.49 -1.21
CA SER A 156 -30.09 7.43 -0.72
C SER A 156 -30.98 6.89 0.41
N ASP A 157 -31.02 5.56 0.60
CA ASP A 157 -31.69 4.89 1.72
C ASP A 157 -30.78 4.59 2.93
N GLY A 158 -29.53 5.04 2.89
CA GLY A 158 -28.52 4.82 3.91
C GLY A 158 -27.76 3.50 3.79
N SER A 159 -28.10 2.62 2.83
CA SER A 159 -27.35 1.38 2.61
C SER A 159 -25.87 1.67 2.28
N PRO A 160 -24.91 0.93 2.85
CA PRO A 160 -23.50 1.12 2.52
C PRO A 160 -23.21 0.77 1.07
N ILE A 161 -22.42 1.63 0.41
CA ILE A 161 -21.90 1.38 -0.93
C ILE A 161 -20.43 1.03 -0.84
N TYR A 162 -20.00 0.00 -1.57
CA TYR A 162 -18.61 -0.44 -1.64
C TYR A 162 -17.99 -0.13 -3.01
N VAL A 163 -16.67 0.03 -3.01
CA VAL A 163 -15.87 0.20 -4.22
C VAL A 163 -15.79 -1.15 -4.93
N GLY A 164 -16.27 -1.21 -6.18
CA GLY A 164 -16.10 -2.36 -7.04
C GLY A 164 -15.62 -2.01 -8.43
N ARG A 165 -15.51 -3.03 -9.26
CA ARG A 165 -15.34 -2.92 -10.70
C ARG A 165 -16.05 -4.07 -11.40
N ALA A 166 -16.49 -3.86 -12.64
CA ALA A 166 -17.11 -4.90 -13.43
C ALA A 166 -16.82 -4.71 -14.92
N PHE A 167 -16.73 -5.83 -15.64
CA PHE A 167 -16.57 -5.81 -17.09
C PHE A 167 -17.89 -5.53 -17.81
N HIS A 168 -17.87 -4.66 -18.81
CA HIS A 168 -19.02 -4.39 -19.68
C HIS A 168 -18.52 -3.93 -21.06
N GLU A 169 -18.97 -4.62 -22.11
CA GLU A 169 -18.74 -4.24 -23.52
C GLU A 169 -17.27 -3.95 -23.91
N GLY A 170 -16.31 -4.71 -23.36
CA GLY A 170 -14.89 -4.53 -23.65
C GLY A 170 -14.13 -3.71 -22.63
N ASP A 171 -14.84 -2.98 -21.78
CA ASP A 171 -14.28 -2.11 -20.76
C ASP A 171 -14.31 -2.78 -19.38
N GLN A 172 -13.28 -2.52 -18.57
CA GLN A 172 -13.32 -2.76 -17.13
C GLN A 172 -13.68 -1.45 -16.45
N LEU A 173 -14.82 -1.38 -15.78
CA LEU A 173 -15.38 -0.13 -15.28
C LEU A 173 -15.46 -0.11 -13.75
N PRO A 174 -15.17 1.02 -13.08
CA PRO A 174 -15.49 1.23 -11.67
C PRO A 174 -16.99 1.04 -11.40
N ALA A 175 -17.32 0.42 -10.27
CA ALA A 175 -18.68 0.02 -9.94
C ALA A 175 -19.13 0.49 -8.54
N LYS A 176 -20.40 0.87 -8.45
CA LYS A 176 -21.17 1.09 -7.22
C LYS A 176 -21.72 -0.26 -6.76
N VAL A 177 -21.20 -0.84 -5.68
CA VAL A 177 -21.66 -2.14 -5.15
C VAL A 177 -22.57 -1.93 -3.94
N ILE A 178 -23.81 -2.45 -3.99
CA ILE A 178 -24.78 -2.36 -2.89
C ILE A 178 -25.20 -3.77 -2.45
N PRO A 179 -24.56 -4.33 -1.41
CA PRO A 179 -24.83 -5.69 -0.95
C PRO A 179 -26.28 -5.92 -0.49
N SER A 180 -26.89 -4.94 0.18
CA SER A 180 -28.28 -5.03 0.65
C SER A 180 -29.29 -5.14 -0.49
N LYS A 181 -28.94 -4.64 -1.69
CA LYS A 181 -29.74 -4.72 -2.91
C LYS A 181 -29.29 -5.85 -3.84
N GLN A 182 -28.25 -6.59 -3.43
CA GLN A 182 -27.66 -7.69 -4.19
C GLN A 182 -27.33 -7.30 -5.63
N ILE A 183 -26.66 -6.15 -5.81
CA ILE A 183 -26.36 -5.64 -7.14
C ILE A 183 -25.15 -4.71 -7.13
N ALA A 184 -24.48 -4.63 -8.27
CA ALA A 184 -23.55 -3.55 -8.57
C ALA A 184 -24.01 -2.79 -9.81
N TYR A 185 -23.58 -1.54 -9.95
CA TYR A 185 -23.86 -0.71 -11.11
C TYR A 185 -22.59 -0.09 -11.67
N VAL A 186 -22.49 -0.06 -12.99
CA VAL A 186 -21.43 0.67 -13.72
C VAL A 186 -22.06 1.74 -14.59
N SER A 187 -21.33 2.83 -14.82
CA SER A 187 -21.73 3.86 -15.78
C SER A 187 -21.17 3.54 -17.16
N HIS A 188 -22.02 3.47 -18.17
CA HIS A 188 -21.59 3.25 -19.56
C HIS A 188 -22.56 3.91 -20.54
N ASN A 189 -22.03 4.67 -21.51
CA ASN A 189 -22.77 5.29 -22.60
C ASN A 189 -24.07 6.00 -22.18
N GLY A 190 -24.02 6.83 -21.12
CA GLY A 190 -25.19 7.58 -20.65
C GLY A 190 -26.12 6.81 -19.72
N GLN A 191 -25.85 5.53 -19.43
CA GLN A 191 -26.74 4.65 -18.65
C GLN A 191 -26.09 4.11 -17.38
N GLU A 192 -26.94 3.82 -16.40
CA GLU A 192 -26.61 2.98 -15.24
C GLU A 192 -26.90 1.52 -15.59
N ILE A 193 -25.86 0.67 -15.62
CA ILE A 193 -25.96 -0.72 -16.04
C ILE A 193 -25.84 -1.66 -14.84
N PRO A 194 -26.84 -2.52 -14.57
CA PRO A 194 -26.78 -3.50 -13.48
C PRO A 194 -25.80 -4.65 -13.77
N LYS A 195 -25.08 -5.09 -12.74
CA LYS A 195 -24.09 -6.18 -12.77
C LYS A 195 -24.31 -7.13 -11.59
N HIS A 196 -24.41 -8.42 -11.90
CA HIS A 196 -24.50 -9.47 -10.88
C HIS A 196 -23.17 -10.18 -10.59
N HIS A 197 -22.16 -9.97 -11.43
CA HIS A 197 -20.79 -10.44 -11.25
C HIS A 197 -19.86 -9.24 -11.35
N PHE A 198 -18.99 -9.10 -10.36
CA PHE A 198 -18.11 -7.95 -10.19
C PHE A 198 -16.96 -8.32 -9.25
N GLU A 199 -15.99 -7.43 -9.11
CA GLU A 199 -14.93 -7.54 -8.11
C GLU A 199 -15.09 -6.40 -7.10
N VAL A 200 -14.84 -6.70 -5.82
CA VAL A 200 -14.82 -5.70 -4.74
C VAL A 200 -13.38 -5.35 -4.39
N PHE A 201 -13.09 -4.05 -4.28
CA PHE A 201 -11.79 -3.55 -3.86
C PHE A 201 -11.65 -3.72 -2.35
N CYS A 202 -10.60 -4.43 -1.92
CA CYS A 202 -10.30 -4.61 -0.51
C CYS A 202 -8.90 -4.12 -0.22
N HIS A 203 -8.81 -3.20 0.75
CA HIS A 203 -7.56 -2.58 1.17
C HIS A 203 -7.72 -1.96 2.55
N SER A 204 -6.68 -2.03 3.37
CA SER A 204 -6.74 -1.60 4.78
C SER A 204 -6.43 -0.13 5.00
N SER A 205 -5.86 0.59 4.02
CA SER A 205 -5.40 1.97 4.18
C SER A 205 -5.65 2.82 2.94
N VAL A 206 -6.81 3.50 2.90
CA VAL A 206 -7.18 4.40 1.80
C VAL A 206 -7.53 5.79 2.32
N SER A 207 -7.46 6.79 1.44
CA SER A 207 -7.96 8.14 1.67
C SER A 207 -8.77 8.63 0.47
N TRP A 208 -9.67 9.60 0.72
CA TRP A 208 -10.40 10.31 -0.33
C TRP A 208 -9.87 11.73 -0.42
N VAL A 209 -9.44 12.14 -1.63
CA VAL A 209 -8.81 13.44 -1.87
C VAL A 209 -9.64 14.25 -2.85
N SER A 210 -9.98 15.49 -2.49
CA SER A 210 -10.69 16.40 -3.39
C SER A 210 -9.90 16.66 -4.68
N SER A 211 -10.57 16.57 -5.82
CA SER A 211 -10.01 16.80 -7.15
C SER A 211 -11.11 17.25 -8.12
N GLY A 212 -10.77 17.38 -9.40
CA GLY A 212 -11.73 17.68 -10.44
C GLY A 212 -11.13 17.74 -11.83
N HIS A 213 -12.00 17.95 -12.81
CA HIS A 213 -11.64 18.24 -14.21
C HIS A 213 -10.70 17.21 -14.86
N GLY A 214 -10.75 15.95 -14.42
CA GLY A 214 -9.92 14.84 -14.92
C GLY A 214 -8.61 14.65 -14.16
N SER A 215 -8.29 15.53 -13.20
CA SER A 215 -7.09 15.42 -12.37
C SER A 215 -7.17 14.20 -11.46
N VAL A 216 -6.10 13.41 -11.46
CA VAL A 216 -5.94 12.22 -10.63
C VAL A 216 -4.63 12.35 -9.84
N PRO A 217 -4.67 12.36 -8.50
CA PRO A 217 -3.46 12.45 -7.68
C PRO A 217 -2.59 11.18 -7.78
N PRO A 218 -1.32 11.25 -7.34
CA PRO A 218 -0.49 10.06 -7.13
C PRO A 218 -1.21 9.02 -6.25
N ASN A 219 -0.91 7.75 -6.47
CA ASN A 219 -1.49 6.61 -5.75
C ASN A 219 -3.02 6.44 -5.91
N ALA A 220 -3.63 7.08 -6.91
CA ALA A 220 -5.05 6.87 -7.20
C ALA A 220 -5.35 5.42 -7.60
N VAL A 221 -6.43 4.88 -7.05
CA VAL A 221 -6.87 3.52 -7.32
C VAL A 221 -7.39 3.41 -8.75
N ARG A 222 -6.59 2.79 -9.63
CA ARG A 222 -7.01 2.39 -10.97
C ARG A 222 -7.93 1.18 -10.88
N ALA A 223 -9.19 1.36 -11.27
CA ALA A 223 -10.23 0.34 -11.16
C ALA A 223 -10.63 -0.28 -12.51
N GLY A 224 -10.01 0.16 -13.60
CA GLY A 224 -10.15 -0.52 -14.87
C GLY A 224 -9.63 0.33 -16.02
N ASN A 225 -10.03 -0.04 -17.23
CA ASN A 225 -9.60 0.56 -18.48
C ASN A 225 -10.72 0.53 -19.50
N THR A 226 -10.72 1.52 -20.39
CA THR A 226 -11.46 1.42 -21.65
C THR A 226 -10.87 0.32 -22.53
N SER A 227 -11.63 -0.13 -23.51
CA SER A 227 -11.22 -1.07 -24.57
C SER A 227 -10.05 -0.55 -25.40
N THR A 228 -9.83 0.76 -25.44
CA THR A 228 -8.66 1.41 -26.08
C THR A 228 -7.45 1.51 -25.15
N GLY A 229 -7.59 1.12 -23.88
CA GLY A 229 -6.50 1.07 -22.90
C GLY A 229 -6.39 2.29 -21.99
N GLU A 230 -7.27 3.31 -22.11
CA GLU A 230 -7.24 4.46 -21.20
C GLU A 230 -7.55 4.01 -19.77
N PRO A 231 -6.72 4.36 -18.77
CA PRO A 231 -6.97 4.00 -17.38
C PRO A 231 -8.15 4.78 -16.78
N LEU A 232 -8.96 4.07 -16.01
CA LEU A 232 -10.12 4.60 -15.29
C LEU A 232 -9.87 4.47 -13.78
N TYR A 233 -10.31 5.48 -13.03
CA TYR A 233 -10.05 5.59 -11.59
C TYR A 233 -11.34 5.67 -10.80
N VAL A 234 -11.26 5.31 -9.52
CA VAL A 234 -12.38 5.43 -8.59
C VAL A 234 -12.49 6.86 -8.09
N GLY A 235 -13.62 7.49 -8.37
CA GLY A 235 -14.01 8.74 -7.70
C GLY A 235 -15.35 8.59 -7.01
N ARG A 236 -15.72 9.55 -6.17
CA ARG A 236 -17.06 9.65 -5.59
C ARG A 236 -17.52 11.10 -5.51
N THR A 237 -18.83 11.28 -5.41
CA THR A 237 -19.44 12.59 -5.15
C THR A 237 -20.76 12.40 -4.41
N PHE A 238 -21.28 13.49 -3.84
CA PHE A 238 -22.60 13.52 -3.22
C PHE A 238 -23.66 13.94 -4.24
N TYR A 239 -24.70 13.13 -4.42
CA TYR A 239 -25.81 13.40 -5.32
C TYR A 239 -27.11 12.80 -4.78
N GLN A 240 -28.16 13.62 -4.67
CA GLN A 240 -29.51 13.23 -4.26
C GLN A 240 -29.56 12.34 -3.00
N GLY A 241 -28.84 12.75 -1.95
CA GLY A 241 -28.82 12.01 -0.68
C GLY A 241 -27.90 10.78 -0.66
N SER A 242 -27.17 10.51 -1.75
CA SER A 242 -26.19 9.43 -1.83
C SER A 242 -24.78 9.99 -1.95
N LEU A 243 -23.85 9.50 -1.14
CA LEU A 243 -22.42 9.60 -1.39
C LEU A 243 -21.99 8.38 -2.19
N THR A 244 -21.84 8.52 -3.51
CA THR A 244 -21.73 7.38 -4.43
C THR A 244 -20.44 7.40 -5.24
N PRO A 245 -19.77 6.24 -5.41
CA PRO A 245 -18.63 6.12 -6.31
C PRO A 245 -19.07 6.11 -7.77
N GLY A 246 -18.09 6.30 -8.64
CA GLY A 246 -18.22 6.23 -10.08
C GLY A 246 -16.87 6.16 -10.78
N LYS A 247 -16.92 6.31 -12.11
CA LYS A 247 -15.80 6.23 -13.02
C LYS A 247 -15.23 7.62 -13.29
N ILE A 248 -14.01 7.88 -12.83
CA ILE A 248 -13.23 9.01 -13.33
C ILE A 248 -12.66 8.63 -14.69
N HIS A 249 -12.95 9.45 -15.69
CA HIS A 249 -12.41 9.33 -17.04
C HIS A 249 -11.53 10.56 -17.31
N PRO A 250 -10.19 10.44 -17.19
CA PRO A 250 -9.28 11.58 -17.26
C PRO A 250 -9.43 12.39 -18.55
N SER A 251 -9.48 11.75 -19.72
CA SER A 251 -9.60 12.44 -21.01
C SER A 251 -10.94 13.20 -21.19
N HIS A 252 -12.01 12.75 -20.53
CA HIS A 252 -13.31 13.46 -20.53
C HIS A 252 -13.35 14.59 -19.48
N GLY A 253 -12.37 14.62 -18.59
CA GLY A 253 -12.31 15.58 -17.50
C GLY A 253 -13.47 15.45 -16.51
N SER A 254 -14.01 14.24 -16.30
CA SER A 254 -15.25 14.03 -15.54
C SER A 254 -15.20 12.78 -14.66
N LEU A 255 -15.90 12.83 -13.52
CA LEU A 255 -16.44 11.67 -12.83
C LEU A 255 -17.83 11.36 -13.41
N TYR A 256 -18.13 10.09 -13.65
CA TYR A 256 -19.43 9.59 -14.05
C TYR A 256 -19.97 8.66 -12.97
N ILE A 257 -21.13 8.98 -12.38
CA ILE A 257 -21.78 8.10 -11.39
C ILE A 257 -22.97 7.37 -12.02
N PRO A 258 -23.21 6.10 -11.65
CA PRO A 258 -24.46 5.42 -11.98
C PRO A 258 -25.52 5.80 -10.94
N TYR A 259 -26.63 6.40 -11.40
CA TYR A 259 -27.72 6.77 -10.52
C TYR A 259 -29.06 6.86 -11.27
N GLY A 260 -30.09 6.15 -10.79
CA GLY A 260 -31.46 6.31 -11.25
C GLY A 260 -31.68 5.92 -12.71
N GLY A 261 -30.93 4.94 -13.21
CA GLY A 261 -30.96 4.49 -14.61
C GLY A 261 -30.04 5.27 -15.55
N ALA A 262 -29.37 6.34 -15.09
CA ALA A 262 -28.53 7.20 -15.91
C ALA A 262 -27.06 7.24 -15.45
N GLU A 263 -26.17 7.58 -16.38
CA GLU A 263 -24.80 8.00 -16.11
C GLU A 263 -24.77 9.53 -15.95
N ILE A 264 -24.41 10.02 -14.77
CA ILE A 264 -24.46 11.45 -14.43
C ILE A 264 -23.04 12.01 -14.30
N PRO A 265 -22.66 13.05 -15.09
CA PRO A 265 -21.31 13.61 -15.08
C PRO A 265 -21.12 14.69 -14.00
N PHE A 266 -19.92 14.71 -13.39
CA PHE A 266 -19.48 15.71 -12.42
C PHE A 266 -18.05 16.18 -12.72
N LYS A 267 -17.81 17.48 -12.53
CA LYS A 267 -16.47 18.08 -12.68
C LYS A 267 -15.67 18.15 -11.39
N ASN A 268 -16.34 18.22 -10.23
CA ASN A 268 -15.71 18.19 -8.92
C ASN A 268 -16.07 16.89 -8.21
N TYR A 269 -15.09 16.26 -7.58
CA TYR A 269 -15.24 14.95 -6.96
C TYR A 269 -14.12 14.68 -5.96
N GLU A 270 -14.21 13.58 -5.23
CA GLU A 270 -13.09 13.01 -4.48
C GLU A 270 -12.52 11.80 -5.24
N VAL A 271 -11.20 11.61 -5.20
CA VAL A 271 -10.50 10.45 -5.76
C VAL A 271 -10.08 9.53 -4.63
N LEU A 272 -10.27 8.23 -4.82
CA LEU A 272 -9.75 7.21 -3.90
C LEU A 272 -8.24 7.02 -4.14
N ILE A 273 -7.43 7.17 -3.09
CA ILE A 273 -5.99 6.90 -3.11
C ILE A 273 -5.60 5.83 -2.09
N GLU A 274 -4.54 5.08 -2.40
CA GLU A 274 -3.84 4.20 -1.46
C GLU A 274 -2.82 5.05 -0.66
N ASN A 275 -2.77 4.83 0.67
CA ASN A 275 -1.85 5.56 1.57
C ASN A 275 -0.50 4.87 1.70
#